data_AF-A0A1G2SYJ5-F1
#
_entry.id   AF-A0A1G2SYJ5-F1
#
_cell.length_a   1.000
_cell.length_b   1.000
_cell.length_c   1.000
_cell.angle_alpha   90.00
_cell.angle_beta   90.00
_cell.angle_gamma   90.00
#
_symmetry.space_group_name_H-M   'P 1'
#
loop_
_entity.id
_entity.type
_entity.pdbx_description
1 polymer ?
#
loop_
_entity_poly.entity_id
_entity_poly.type
_entity_poly.pdbx_seq_one_letter_code
_entity_poly.pdbx_strand_id
1 'polypeptide(L)'
;MLSLCWADNPPHIEPIRNNRFLNIEEIKEAGVAIAWYMRPITPEWSGTRERVEMMMLWVKQHYAPYISCIVPGGLRWTEGIERGLVEVHRVSMPDIPKMENEKDLPYELAQTILELAGEHFPDTPVYFKSSCAITHMLKIPSISSVQVLSRPECEASLCPFAQRQICGQGSIYSITSADAQRVIDRLGIPTAVKSWDPINGLITDPPLKSFTYALQQIVLNQLGRGR
;
A
#
# COMPACT_ATOMS: atom_id res chain seq x y z
N MET A 1 14.24 1.37 -7.60
CA MET A 1 13.34 2.26 -6.84
C MET A 1 13.99 2.60 -5.53
N LEU A 2 13.82 3.81 -5.05
CA LEU A 2 14.12 4.17 -3.68
C LEU A 2 12.86 4.70 -3.00
N SER A 3 12.59 4.22 -1.78
CA SER A 3 11.42 4.61 -0.98
C SER A 3 11.84 5.64 0.06
N LEU A 4 11.38 6.88 -0.12
CA LEU A 4 11.58 7.95 0.86
C LEU A 4 10.41 7.99 1.83
N CYS A 5 10.60 7.47 3.05
CA CYS A 5 9.56 7.46 4.07
C CYS A 5 9.61 8.75 4.88
N TRP A 6 8.59 9.59 4.72
CA TRP A 6 8.43 10.81 5.50
C TRP A 6 6.97 11.26 5.50
N ALA A 7 6.43 11.54 6.68
CA ALA A 7 5.05 12.00 6.88
C ALA A 7 4.96 13.22 7.80
N ASP A 8 6.06 13.96 8.00
CA ASP A 8 6.16 15.08 8.96
C ASP A 8 5.53 14.79 10.34
N ASN A 9 5.76 13.59 10.87
CA ASN A 9 5.26 13.25 12.19
C ASN A 9 5.86 14.16 13.27
N PRO A 10 5.10 14.49 14.33
CA PRO A 10 5.57 15.39 15.37
C PRO A 10 6.82 14.82 16.07
N PRO A 11 7.69 15.68 16.64
CA PRO A 11 9.01 15.25 17.15
C PRO A 11 8.97 14.14 18.21
N HIS A 12 7.88 14.05 18.97
CA HIS A 12 7.71 13.00 19.99
C HIS A 12 7.35 11.62 19.37
N ILE A 13 6.96 11.58 18.10
CA ILE A 13 6.70 10.35 17.32
C ILE A 13 7.91 10.02 16.43
N GLU A 14 8.43 11.01 15.69
CA GLU A 14 9.61 10.87 14.84
C GLU A 14 10.70 11.86 15.27
N PRO A 15 11.58 11.48 16.23
CA PRO A 15 12.60 12.37 16.76
C PRO A 15 13.77 12.59 15.79
N ILE A 16 14.00 11.66 14.85
CA ILE A 16 15.04 11.79 13.82
C ILE A 16 14.48 12.62 12.67
N ARG A 17 14.92 13.88 12.56
CA ARG A 17 14.40 14.87 11.60
C ARG A 17 15.39 15.29 10.52
N ASN A 18 16.38 14.44 10.22
CA ASN A 18 17.30 14.69 9.11
C ASN A 18 16.51 14.78 7.79
N ASN A 19 16.98 15.62 6.85
CA ASN A 19 16.36 15.74 5.55
C ASN A 19 16.36 14.38 4.83
N ARG A 20 15.19 13.75 4.73
CA ARG A 20 15.03 12.44 4.09
C ARG A 20 15.24 12.52 2.58
N PHE A 21 15.11 13.70 2.00
CA PHE A 21 15.31 13.98 0.57
C PHE A 21 16.74 14.41 0.26
N LEU A 22 17.66 14.31 1.23
CA LEU A 22 19.07 14.57 1.00
C LEU A 22 19.59 13.65 -0.12
N ASN A 23 20.22 14.26 -1.12
CA ASN A 23 20.74 13.64 -2.34
C ASN A 23 19.70 13.17 -3.37
N ILE A 24 18.46 13.67 -3.31
CA ILE A 24 17.40 13.22 -4.22
C ILE A 24 17.71 13.53 -5.70
N GLU A 25 18.43 14.61 -5.97
CA GLU A 25 18.84 15.01 -7.31
C GLU A 25 19.84 14.01 -7.88
N GLU A 26 20.90 13.68 -7.15
CA GLU A 26 21.91 12.68 -7.55
C GLU A 26 21.29 11.29 -7.73
N ILE A 27 20.32 10.93 -6.88
CA ILE A 27 19.57 9.67 -7.02
C ILE A 27 18.77 9.68 -8.33
N LYS A 28 18.12 10.81 -8.67
CA LYS A 28 17.36 10.93 -9.91
C LYS A 28 18.27 10.90 -11.14
N GLU A 29 19.40 11.60 -11.10
CA GLU A 29 20.41 11.61 -12.16
C GLU A 29 20.96 10.21 -12.44
N ALA A 30 21.12 9.39 -11.40
CA ALA A 30 21.47 7.97 -11.53
C ALA A 30 20.36 7.09 -12.15
N GLY A 31 19.22 7.67 -12.55
CA GLY A 31 18.09 6.98 -13.18
C GLY A 31 17.18 6.25 -12.21
N VAL A 32 17.27 6.51 -10.90
CA VAL A 32 16.46 5.82 -9.90
C VAL A 32 15.08 6.48 -9.79
N ALA A 33 14.03 5.68 -9.92
CA ALA A 33 12.67 6.13 -9.58
C ALA A 33 12.52 6.28 -8.06
N ILE A 34 12.01 7.43 -7.63
CA ILE A 34 11.83 7.79 -6.22
C ILE A 34 10.35 7.78 -5.88
N ALA A 35 9.98 7.00 -4.87
CA ALA A 35 8.63 6.93 -4.34
C ALA A 35 8.58 7.62 -2.98
N TRP A 36 7.73 8.62 -2.82
CA TRP A 36 7.49 9.26 -1.52
C TRP A 36 6.43 8.49 -0.75
N TYR A 37 6.84 7.89 0.36
CA TYR A 37 5.96 7.17 1.26
C TYR A 37 5.55 8.06 2.43
N MET A 38 4.30 8.49 2.45
CA MET A 38 3.69 9.21 3.58
C MET A 38 3.32 8.18 4.65
N ARG A 39 4.32 7.69 5.41
CA ARG A 39 4.11 6.63 6.40
C ARG A 39 4.98 6.76 7.66
N PRO A 40 4.45 6.34 8.82
CA PRO A 40 3.02 6.18 9.08
C PRO A 40 2.34 7.55 9.07
N ILE A 41 1.12 7.64 8.52
CA ILE A 41 0.28 8.82 8.63
C ILE A 41 -1.04 8.44 9.29
N THR A 42 -1.41 9.14 10.37
CA THR A 42 -2.68 8.94 11.09
C THR A 42 -3.25 10.31 11.50
N PRO A 43 -4.57 10.44 11.69
CA PRO A 43 -5.20 11.69 12.11
C PRO A 43 -4.61 12.32 13.38
N GLU A 44 -4.22 11.49 14.35
CA GLU A 44 -3.70 11.91 15.65
C GLU A 44 -2.28 12.49 15.60
N TRP A 45 -1.56 12.28 14.49
CA TRP A 45 -0.18 12.73 14.33
C TRP A 45 -0.06 13.82 13.26
N SER A 46 -0.02 13.42 12.00
CA SER A 46 0.26 14.29 10.84
C SER A 46 -0.84 14.24 9.78
N GLY A 47 -1.88 13.45 10.00
CA GLY A 47 -2.97 13.19 9.06
C GLY A 47 -4.14 14.17 9.14
N THR A 48 -3.92 15.42 9.56
CA THR A 48 -4.93 16.48 9.40
C THR A 48 -4.80 17.12 8.02
N ARG A 49 -5.88 17.69 7.47
CA ARG A 49 -5.86 18.32 6.15
C ARG A 49 -4.77 19.38 6.04
N GLU A 50 -4.69 20.27 7.02
CA GLU A 50 -3.74 21.39 7.04
C GLU A 50 -2.29 20.89 7.07
N ARG A 51 -2.03 19.80 7.80
CA ARG A 51 -0.70 19.18 7.87
C ARG A 51 -0.32 18.49 6.57
N VAL A 52 -1.25 17.74 5.98
CA VAL A 52 -1.04 17.09 4.67
C VAL A 52 -0.77 18.14 3.59
N GLU A 53 -1.56 19.21 3.54
CA GLU A 53 -1.39 20.31 2.59
C GLU A 53 -0.04 20.99 2.75
N MET A 54 0.32 21.38 3.99
CA MET A 54 1.61 21.99 4.30
C MET A 54 2.79 21.10 3.87
N MET A 55 2.70 19.80 4.15
CA MET A 55 3.72 18.83 3.76
C MET A 55 3.82 18.69 2.23
N MET A 56 2.68 18.61 1.52
CA MET A 56 2.66 18.53 0.06
C MET A 56 3.20 19.80 -0.60
N LEU A 57 2.82 20.98 -0.12
CA LEU A 57 3.34 22.26 -0.61
C LEU A 57 4.85 22.36 -0.43
N TRP A 58 5.36 21.92 0.73
CA TRP A 58 6.79 21.89 0.98
C TRP A 58 7.53 20.93 0.04
N VAL A 59 7.04 19.69 -0.13
CA VAL A 59 7.64 18.74 -1.09
C VAL A 59 7.54 19.27 -2.51
N LYS A 60 6.42 19.91 -2.88
CA LYS A 60 6.22 20.49 -4.20
C LYS A 60 7.26 21.56 -4.50
N GLN A 61 7.46 22.49 -3.57
CA GLN A 61 8.39 23.60 -3.71
C GLN A 61 9.85 23.14 -3.87
N HIS A 62 10.23 22.04 -3.22
CA HIS A 62 11.64 21.64 -3.13
C HIS A 62 12.00 20.42 -3.98
N TYR A 63 11.08 19.49 -4.21
CA TYR A 63 11.40 18.14 -4.71
C TYR A 63 10.44 17.57 -5.77
N ALA A 64 9.38 18.29 -6.16
CA ALA A 64 8.38 17.78 -7.12
C ALA A 64 8.97 17.11 -8.37
N PRO A 65 9.97 17.68 -9.08
CA PRO A 65 10.52 17.07 -10.29
C PRO A 65 11.15 15.67 -10.08
N TYR A 66 11.52 15.35 -8.84
CA TYR A 66 12.22 14.12 -8.52
C TYR A 66 11.29 13.00 -8.04
N ILE A 67 10.09 13.34 -7.54
CA ILE A 67 9.10 12.38 -7.05
C ILE A 67 8.43 11.67 -8.23
N SER A 68 8.54 10.35 -8.27
CA SER A 68 7.98 9.51 -9.34
C SER A 68 6.61 8.93 -8.99
N CYS A 69 6.29 8.81 -7.71
CA CYS A 69 4.96 8.48 -7.20
C CYS A 69 4.85 8.77 -5.70
N ILE A 70 3.61 8.85 -5.21
CA ILE A 70 3.25 9.01 -3.80
C ILE A 70 2.59 7.71 -3.32
N VAL A 71 2.95 7.27 -2.12
CA VAL A 71 2.44 6.04 -1.51
C VAL A 71 1.97 6.34 -0.08
N PRO A 72 0.69 6.70 0.10
CA PRO A 72 0.12 6.89 1.42
C PRO A 72 0.12 5.58 2.20
N GLY A 73 0.46 5.64 3.49
CA GLY A 73 0.54 4.45 4.32
C GLY A 73 0.15 4.74 5.76
N GLY A 74 -1.00 4.22 6.15
CA GLY A 74 -1.47 4.21 7.52
C GLY A 74 -0.58 3.46 8.51
N LEU A 75 -0.98 3.52 9.78
CA LEU A 75 -0.35 2.74 10.85
C LEU A 75 -0.95 1.33 10.89
N ARG A 76 -0.12 0.34 11.23
CA ARG A 76 -0.58 -1.02 11.51
C ARG A 76 -0.51 -1.27 13.00
N TRP A 77 -1.49 -1.99 13.53
CA TRP A 77 -1.40 -2.48 14.89
C TRP A 77 -0.57 -3.76 14.94
N THR A 78 0.36 -3.81 15.89
CA THR A 78 1.03 -5.04 16.34
C THR A 78 1.36 -4.84 17.82
N GLU A 79 1.41 -5.92 18.59
CA GLU A 79 1.83 -5.86 19.99
C GLU A 79 3.19 -5.16 20.16
N GLY A 80 4.13 -5.40 19.24
CA GLY A 80 5.44 -4.76 19.26
C GLY A 80 5.39 -3.24 19.07
N ILE A 81 4.50 -2.76 18.18
CA ILE A 81 4.29 -1.31 17.98
C ILE A 81 3.62 -0.68 19.21
N GLU A 82 2.54 -1.31 19.72
CA GLU A 82 1.82 -0.81 20.91
C GLU A 82 2.76 -0.75 22.11
N ARG A 83 3.53 -1.82 22.37
CA ARG A 83 4.54 -1.86 23.43
C ARG A 83 5.60 -0.77 23.27
N GLY A 84 6.14 -0.60 22.07
CA GLY A 84 7.14 0.44 21.79
C GLY A 84 6.59 1.85 22.09
N LEU A 85 5.39 2.15 21.60
CA LEU A 85 4.78 3.47 21.81
C LEU A 85 4.38 3.68 23.28
N VAL A 86 3.58 2.78 23.86
CA VAL A 86 2.91 2.99 25.14
C VAL A 86 3.82 2.70 26.33
N GLU A 87 4.52 1.56 26.33
CA GLU A 87 5.32 1.14 27.48
C GLU A 87 6.69 1.83 27.51
N VAL A 88 7.37 1.87 26.35
CA VAL A 88 8.74 2.37 26.25
C VAL A 88 8.76 3.89 26.09
N HIS A 89 7.98 4.43 25.16
CA HIS A 89 8.02 5.85 24.81
C HIS A 89 6.92 6.71 25.46
N ARG A 90 5.98 6.11 26.20
CA ARG A 90 4.87 6.79 26.89
C ARG A 90 4.01 7.65 25.95
N VAL A 91 3.85 7.18 24.72
CA VAL A 91 3.01 7.77 23.67
C VAL A 91 1.73 6.96 23.54
N SER A 92 0.59 7.64 23.44
CA SER A 92 -0.70 6.98 23.17
C SER A 92 -0.71 6.33 21.80
N MET A 93 -1.22 5.10 21.73
CA MET A 93 -1.50 4.43 20.46
C MET A 93 -2.68 5.15 19.76
N PRO A 94 -2.57 5.50 18.46
CA PRO A 94 -3.71 5.91 17.65
C PRO A 94 -4.87 4.91 17.73
N ASP A 95 -6.10 5.40 17.57
CA ASP A 95 -7.28 4.53 17.61
C ASP A 95 -7.42 3.78 16.28
N ILE A 96 -6.70 2.68 16.18
CA ILE A 96 -6.69 1.82 14.98
C ILE A 96 -7.19 0.41 15.30
N PRO A 97 -7.83 -0.28 14.34
CA PRO A 97 -8.28 -1.65 14.53
C PRO A 97 -7.13 -2.58 14.95
N LYS A 98 -7.36 -3.37 16.00
CA LYS A 98 -6.43 -4.43 16.45
C LYS A 98 -6.55 -5.70 15.59
N MET A 99 -6.44 -5.53 14.28
CA MET A 99 -6.43 -6.63 13.31
C MET A 99 -5.00 -6.89 12.84
N GLU A 100 -4.63 -8.17 12.78
CA GLU A 100 -3.25 -8.57 12.49
C GLU A 100 -2.84 -8.13 11.07
N ASN A 101 -1.75 -7.37 10.97
CA ASN A 101 -1.15 -6.89 9.72
C ASN A 101 -2.03 -5.99 8.82
N GLU A 102 -3.17 -5.53 9.31
CA GLU A 102 -3.96 -4.51 8.62
C GLU A 102 -3.33 -3.13 8.84
N LYS A 103 -3.27 -2.33 7.77
CA LYS A 103 -2.90 -0.92 7.85
C LYS A 103 -4.17 -0.11 7.84
N ASP A 104 -4.36 0.72 8.85
CA ASP A 104 -5.49 1.62 8.90
C ASP A 104 -5.12 2.98 8.31
N LEU A 105 -5.77 3.33 7.19
CA LEU A 105 -5.74 4.66 6.60
C LEU A 105 -7.20 5.09 6.45
N PRO A 106 -7.71 5.95 7.35
CA PRO A 106 -9.10 6.39 7.32
C PRO A 106 -9.51 6.94 5.96
N TYR A 107 -10.74 6.64 5.54
CA TYR A 107 -11.25 7.04 4.22
C TYR A 107 -11.15 8.55 4.00
N GLU A 108 -11.51 9.37 4.99
CA GLU A 108 -11.44 10.84 4.91
C GLU A 108 -10.01 11.35 4.70
N LEU A 109 -9.03 10.72 5.36
CA LEU A 109 -7.61 11.04 5.16
C LEU A 109 -7.14 10.60 3.77
N ALA A 110 -7.56 9.43 3.31
CA ALA A 110 -7.27 8.97 1.95
C ALA A 110 -7.84 9.94 0.89
N GLN A 111 -9.09 10.41 1.05
CA GLN A 111 -9.70 11.40 0.15
C GLN A 111 -8.95 12.74 0.18
N THR A 112 -8.63 13.23 1.38
CA THR A 112 -7.84 14.46 1.56
C THR A 112 -6.50 14.40 0.81
N ILE A 113 -5.81 13.25 0.89
CA ILE A 113 -4.54 13.04 0.18
C ILE A 113 -4.77 13.02 -1.34
N LEU A 114 -5.83 12.38 -1.84
CA LEU A 114 -6.13 12.34 -3.27
C LEU A 114 -6.44 13.73 -3.83
N GLU A 115 -7.27 14.51 -3.13
CA GLU A 115 -7.62 15.88 -3.49
C GLU A 115 -6.37 16.75 -3.59
N LEU A 116 -5.57 16.81 -2.51
CA LEU A 116 -4.37 17.63 -2.46
C LEU A 116 -3.29 17.15 -3.44
N ALA A 117 -3.16 15.84 -3.66
CA ALA A 117 -2.27 15.31 -4.69
C ALA A 117 -2.71 15.74 -6.10
N GLY A 118 -4.02 15.73 -6.39
CA GLY A 118 -4.55 16.25 -7.65
C GLY A 118 -4.25 17.74 -7.88
N GLU A 119 -4.29 18.54 -6.82
CA GLU A 119 -4.00 19.98 -6.88
C GLU A 119 -2.50 20.31 -6.97
N HIS A 120 -1.67 19.55 -6.25
CA HIS A 120 -0.25 19.88 -6.06
C HIS A 120 0.69 19.04 -6.90
N PHE A 121 0.28 17.84 -7.28
CA PHE A 121 1.04 16.84 -8.03
C PHE A 121 0.19 16.15 -9.12
N PRO A 122 -0.46 16.91 -10.04
CA PRO A 122 -1.46 16.37 -10.97
C PRO A 122 -0.96 15.21 -11.85
N ASP A 123 0.33 15.20 -12.19
CA ASP A 123 0.95 14.17 -13.03
C ASP A 123 1.65 13.06 -12.24
N THR A 124 1.60 13.10 -10.90
CA THR A 124 2.28 12.12 -10.04
C THR A 124 1.30 11.05 -9.60
N PRO A 125 1.55 9.76 -9.91
CA PRO A 125 0.69 8.68 -9.46
C PRO A 125 0.62 8.56 -7.93
N VAL A 126 -0.56 8.23 -7.42
CA VAL A 126 -0.81 7.94 -5.99
C VAL A 126 -1.27 6.50 -5.85
N TYR A 127 -0.55 5.71 -5.05
CA TYR A 127 -0.83 4.27 -4.87
C TYR A 127 -1.13 3.93 -3.41
N PHE A 128 -2.31 3.37 -3.12
CA PHE A 128 -2.65 2.89 -1.77
C PHE A 128 -2.06 1.51 -1.43
N LYS A 129 -1.57 0.78 -2.43
CA LYS A 129 -0.78 -0.44 -2.23
C LYS A 129 0.65 -0.21 -2.73
N SER A 130 1.61 -0.42 -1.84
CA SER A 130 3.04 -0.23 -2.14
C SER A 130 3.54 -1.13 -3.28
N SER A 131 2.92 -2.30 -3.49
CA SER A 131 3.24 -3.18 -4.61
C SER A 131 2.92 -2.54 -5.97
N CYS A 132 1.90 -1.68 -6.06
CA CYS A 132 1.58 -0.95 -7.29
C CYS A 132 2.67 0.06 -7.68
N ALA A 133 3.31 0.71 -6.70
CA ALA A 133 4.44 1.61 -6.98
C ALA A 133 5.62 0.85 -7.61
N ILE A 134 5.92 -0.35 -7.09
CA ILE A 134 6.98 -1.22 -7.61
C ILE A 134 6.62 -1.71 -9.02
N THR A 135 5.39 -2.17 -9.23
CA THR A 135 4.98 -2.73 -10.53
C THR A 135 4.89 -1.67 -11.61
N HIS A 136 4.48 -0.44 -11.24
CA HIS A 136 4.51 0.72 -12.13
C HIS A 136 5.93 1.02 -12.60
N MET A 137 6.89 1.09 -11.67
CA MET A 137 8.28 1.32 -12.03
C MET A 137 8.82 0.22 -12.96
N LEU A 138 8.52 -1.03 -12.64
CA LEU A 138 8.98 -2.19 -13.42
C LEU A 138 8.21 -2.38 -14.73
N LYS A 139 7.10 -1.65 -14.95
CA LYS A 139 6.19 -1.79 -16.10
C LYS A 139 5.69 -3.23 -16.26
N ILE A 140 5.39 -3.89 -15.15
CA ILE A 140 4.86 -5.25 -15.10
C ILE A 140 3.46 -5.26 -14.49
N PRO A 141 2.66 -6.33 -14.69
CA PRO A 141 1.40 -6.50 -13.97
C PRO A 141 1.61 -6.50 -12.45
N SER A 142 0.56 -6.17 -11.68
CA SER A 142 0.63 -6.16 -10.22
C SER A 142 1.10 -7.52 -9.68
N ILE A 143 2.26 -7.54 -9.00
CA ILE A 143 2.85 -8.76 -8.43
C ILE A 143 2.00 -9.40 -7.34
N SER A 144 1.09 -8.62 -6.75
CA SER A 144 0.12 -9.05 -5.75
C SER A 144 -1.31 -8.99 -6.28
N SER A 145 -1.47 -8.86 -7.60
CA SER A 145 -2.77 -8.78 -8.30
C SER A 145 -3.79 -7.85 -7.61
N VAL A 146 -3.36 -6.65 -7.23
CA VAL A 146 -4.16 -5.66 -6.49
C VAL A 146 -5.48 -5.34 -7.22
N GLN A 147 -5.47 -5.32 -8.55
CA GLN A 147 -6.65 -5.07 -9.38
C GLN A 147 -7.79 -6.09 -9.22
N VAL A 148 -7.50 -7.26 -8.65
CA VAL A 148 -8.49 -8.30 -8.34
C VAL A 148 -8.61 -8.50 -6.83
N LEU A 149 -7.48 -8.63 -6.13
CA LEU A 149 -7.43 -9.05 -4.72
C LEU A 149 -7.56 -7.89 -3.71
N SER A 150 -7.45 -6.65 -4.18
CA SER A 150 -7.61 -5.43 -3.37
C SER A 150 -8.18 -4.32 -4.26
N ARG A 151 -9.29 -4.68 -4.92
CA ARG A 151 -9.92 -3.86 -5.96
C ARG A 151 -10.32 -2.46 -5.48
N PRO A 152 -10.88 -2.26 -4.26
CA PRO A 152 -11.20 -0.92 -3.76
C PRO A 152 -9.98 0.00 -3.74
N GLU A 153 -8.84 -0.47 -3.25
CA GLU A 153 -7.61 0.32 -3.23
C GLU A 153 -7.02 0.54 -4.63
N CYS A 154 -7.23 -0.41 -5.56
CA CYS A 154 -6.85 -0.24 -6.95
C CYS A 154 -7.67 0.86 -7.64
N GLU A 155 -8.98 0.87 -7.42
CA GLU A 155 -9.91 1.82 -8.02
C GLU A 155 -9.72 3.22 -7.43
N ALA A 156 -9.48 3.34 -6.12
CA ALA A 156 -9.22 4.61 -5.45
C ALA A 156 -7.86 5.26 -5.80
N SER A 157 -6.86 4.47 -6.23
CA SER A 157 -5.52 4.99 -6.55
C SER A 157 -5.52 5.89 -7.80
N LEU A 158 -4.72 6.96 -7.80
CA LEU A 158 -4.42 7.75 -9.02
C LEU A 158 -3.37 7.03 -9.87
N CYS A 159 -3.77 5.90 -10.46
CA CYS A 159 -2.91 5.04 -11.28
C CYS A 159 -3.03 5.40 -12.77
N PRO A 160 -1.92 5.60 -13.51
CA PRO A 160 -1.93 5.85 -14.94
C PRO A 160 -2.68 4.75 -15.72
N PHE A 161 -3.46 5.16 -16.71
CA PHE A 161 -4.23 4.24 -17.55
C PHE A 161 -3.37 3.14 -18.18
N ALA A 162 -2.18 3.50 -18.68
CA ALA A 162 -1.23 2.53 -19.26
C ALA A 162 -0.85 1.42 -18.27
N GLN A 163 -0.64 1.74 -17.00
CA GLN A 163 -0.32 0.73 -15.97
C GLN A 163 -1.55 -0.13 -15.65
N ARG A 164 -2.76 0.45 -15.65
CA ARG A 164 -4.00 -0.33 -15.48
C ARG A 164 -4.18 -1.34 -16.61
N GLN A 165 -3.85 -0.98 -17.85
CA GLN A 165 -3.88 -1.90 -19.00
C GLN A 165 -2.90 -3.06 -18.82
N ILE A 166 -1.66 -2.79 -18.37
CA ILE A 166 -0.68 -3.83 -18.07
C ILE A 166 -1.21 -4.77 -16.99
N CYS A 167 -1.79 -4.24 -15.90
CA CYS A 167 -2.37 -5.07 -14.84
C CYS A 167 -3.60 -5.87 -15.31
N GLY A 168 -4.39 -5.34 -16.25
CA GLY A 168 -5.53 -6.02 -16.88
C GLY A 168 -5.14 -7.25 -17.73
N GLN A 169 -3.86 -7.39 -18.05
CA GLN A 169 -3.30 -8.55 -18.77
C GLN A 169 -2.62 -9.56 -17.82
N GLY A 170 -2.76 -9.37 -16.49
CA GLY A 170 -2.15 -10.25 -15.49
C GLY A 170 -2.70 -11.68 -15.52
N SER A 171 -1.86 -12.65 -15.16
CA SER A 171 -2.20 -14.08 -15.18
C SER A 171 -3.37 -14.46 -14.25
N ILE A 172 -3.71 -13.62 -13.28
CA ILE A 172 -4.85 -13.84 -12.39
C ILE A 172 -6.18 -13.96 -13.13
N TYR A 173 -6.32 -13.31 -14.30
CA TYR A 173 -7.53 -13.40 -15.12
C TYR A 173 -7.67 -14.74 -15.86
N SER A 174 -6.58 -15.51 -15.99
CA SER A 174 -6.60 -16.85 -16.61
C SER A 174 -6.77 -18.00 -15.62
N ILE A 175 -6.81 -17.71 -14.32
CA ILE A 175 -6.94 -18.74 -13.28
C ILE A 175 -8.35 -19.31 -13.29
N THR A 176 -8.44 -20.64 -13.25
CA THR A 176 -9.68 -21.39 -13.08
C THR A 176 -9.87 -21.86 -11.64
N SER A 177 -11.06 -22.32 -11.28
CA SER A 177 -11.30 -22.94 -9.97
C SER A 177 -10.45 -24.19 -9.74
N ALA A 178 -10.13 -24.94 -10.80
CA ALA A 178 -9.23 -26.09 -10.72
C ALA A 178 -7.79 -25.67 -10.42
N ASP A 179 -7.31 -24.58 -11.03
CA ASP A 179 -5.99 -24.02 -10.72
C ASP A 179 -5.93 -23.55 -9.26
N ALA A 180 -6.98 -22.87 -8.80
CA ALA A 180 -7.09 -22.43 -7.41
C ALA A 180 -7.09 -23.61 -6.42
N GLN A 181 -7.80 -24.70 -6.75
CA GLN A 181 -7.78 -25.92 -5.92
C GLN A 181 -6.36 -26.51 -5.84
N ARG A 182 -5.63 -26.58 -6.96
CA ARG A 182 -4.23 -27.07 -6.96
C ARG A 182 -3.32 -26.23 -6.07
N VAL A 183 -3.54 -24.91 -6.00
CA VAL A 183 -2.80 -24.03 -5.08
C VAL A 183 -3.07 -24.39 -3.63
N ILE A 184 -4.34 -24.56 -3.27
CA ILE A 184 -4.77 -24.94 -1.91
C ILE A 184 -4.20 -26.30 -1.50
N ASP A 185 -4.30 -27.30 -2.39
CA ASP A 185 -3.79 -28.64 -2.16
C ASP A 185 -2.27 -28.64 -1.95
N ARG A 186 -1.53 -27.91 -2.78
CA ARG A 186 -0.07 -27.78 -2.66
C ARG A 186 0.35 -27.13 -1.33
N LEU A 187 -0.47 -26.21 -0.81
CA LEU A 187 -0.23 -25.57 0.48
C LEU A 187 -0.68 -26.42 1.67
N GLY A 188 -1.33 -27.56 1.43
CA GLY A 188 -1.83 -28.45 2.49
C GLY A 188 -2.95 -27.82 3.32
N ILE A 189 -3.69 -26.86 2.76
CA ILE A 189 -4.77 -26.17 3.48
C ILE A 189 -6.05 -27.01 3.32
N PRO A 190 -6.70 -27.45 4.41
CA PRO A 190 -7.84 -28.36 4.34
C PRO A 190 -9.13 -27.61 3.98
N THR A 191 -9.24 -27.15 2.73
CA THR A 191 -10.44 -26.51 2.20
C THR A 191 -10.67 -26.84 0.72
N ALA A 192 -11.94 -26.83 0.30
CA ALA A 192 -12.33 -27.05 -1.09
C ALA A 192 -12.75 -25.73 -1.74
N VAL A 193 -12.23 -25.47 -2.95
CA VAL A 193 -12.68 -24.37 -3.81
C VAL A 193 -14.07 -24.69 -4.34
N LYS A 194 -15.01 -23.80 -4.06
CA LYS A 194 -16.37 -23.85 -4.63
C LYS A 194 -16.45 -23.07 -5.93
N SER A 195 -15.78 -21.92 -5.97
CA SER A 195 -15.66 -21.11 -7.17
C SER A 195 -14.48 -20.16 -7.07
N TRP A 196 -14.03 -19.70 -8.23
CA TRP A 196 -13.05 -18.64 -8.38
C TRP A 196 -13.47 -17.83 -9.60
N ASP A 197 -13.55 -16.51 -9.43
CA ASP A 197 -13.55 -15.59 -10.55
C ASP A 197 -12.92 -14.24 -10.16
N PRO A 198 -12.41 -13.44 -11.12
CA PRO A 198 -11.73 -12.18 -10.83
C PRO A 198 -12.62 -11.06 -10.25
N ILE A 199 -13.95 -11.23 -10.23
CA ILE A 199 -14.90 -10.24 -9.74
C ILE A 199 -15.31 -10.58 -8.30
N ASN A 200 -15.71 -11.83 -8.04
CA ASN A 200 -16.19 -12.29 -6.74
C ASN A 200 -15.09 -12.91 -5.87
N GLY A 201 -13.90 -13.13 -6.42
CA GLY A 201 -12.74 -13.69 -5.73
C GLY A 201 -12.84 -15.20 -5.50
N LEU A 202 -12.08 -15.69 -4.51
CA LEU A 202 -12.01 -17.10 -4.15
C LEU A 202 -13.09 -17.46 -3.11
N ILE A 203 -13.95 -18.41 -3.44
CA ILE A 203 -14.95 -18.98 -2.52
C ILE A 203 -14.55 -20.41 -2.17
N THR A 204 -14.49 -20.69 -0.87
CA THR A 204 -13.96 -21.94 -0.30
C THR A 204 -14.86 -22.47 0.83
N ASP A 205 -14.70 -23.75 1.16
CA ASP A 205 -15.42 -24.45 2.23
C ASP A 205 -14.49 -25.45 2.94
N PRO A 206 -14.13 -25.22 4.22
CA PRO A 206 -14.49 -24.03 5.02
C PRO A 206 -13.95 -22.72 4.41
N PRO A 207 -14.61 -21.57 4.65
CA PRO A 207 -14.21 -20.28 4.08
C PRO A 207 -12.76 -19.91 4.42
N LEU A 208 -11.99 -19.39 3.46
CA LEU A 208 -10.58 -19.02 3.64
C LEU A 208 -10.35 -18.08 4.84
N LYS A 209 -11.34 -17.22 5.15
CA LYS A 209 -11.34 -16.34 6.32
C LYS A 209 -11.32 -17.06 7.69
N SER A 210 -11.58 -18.36 7.73
CA SER A 210 -11.47 -19.16 8.96
C SER A 210 -10.03 -19.57 9.29
N PHE A 211 -9.08 -19.34 8.37
CA PHE A 211 -7.66 -19.62 8.58
C PHE A 211 -6.90 -18.35 9.02
N THR A 212 -5.67 -18.51 9.50
CA THR A 212 -4.82 -17.38 9.92
C THR A 212 -4.56 -16.43 8.75
N TYR A 213 -4.40 -15.13 9.05
CA TYR A 213 -4.10 -14.11 8.03
C TYR A 213 -2.91 -14.50 7.14
N ALA A 214 -1.86 -15.07 7.73
CA ALA A 214 -0.70 -15.56 7.00
C ALA A 214 -1.06 -16.60 5.92
N LEU A 215 -1.91 -17.58 6.25
CA LEU A 215 -2.35 -18.59 5.28
C LEU A 215 -3.23 -17.97 4.19
N GLN A 216 -4.13 -17.05 4.55
CA GLN A 216 -4.94 -16.31 3.59
C GLN A 216 -4.03 -15.59 2.58
N GLN A 217 -3.05 -14.83 3.06
CA GLN A 217 -2.12 -14.09 2.21
C GLN A 217 -1.24 -15.01 1.35
N ILE A 218 -0.81 -16.17 1.86
CA ILE A 218 -0.03 -17.12 1.06
C ILE A 218 -0.86 -17.64 -0.12
N VAL A 219 -2.11 -18.04 0.10
CA VAL A 219 -3.03 -18.47 -0.97
C VAL A 219 -3.20 -17.37 -2.00
N LEU A 220 -3.59 -16.17 -1.56
CA LEU A 220 -3.84 -15.03 -2.42
C LEU A 220 -2.60 -14.62 -3.24
N ASN A 221 -1.40 -14.69 -2.65
CA ASN A 221 -0.15 -14.39 -3.35
C ASN A 221 0.22 -15.45 -4.40
N GLN A 222 -0.05 -16.74 -4.14
CA GLN A 222 0.19 -17.81 -5.13
C GLN A 222 -0.78 -17.70 -6.31
N LEU A 223 -2.06 -17.43 -6.02
CA LEU A 223 -3.05 -17.10 -7.05
C LEU A 223 -2.61 -15.86 -7.83
N GLY A 224 -2.17 -14.79 -7.16
CA GLY A 224 -1.68 -13.58 -7.83
C GLY A 224 -0.51 -13.81 -8.81
N ARG A 225 0.23 -14.91 -8.65
CA ARG A 225 1.34 -15.31 -9.54
C ARG A 225 0.93 -16.25 -10.66
N GLY A 226 -0.30 -16.77 -10.66
CA GLY A 226 -0.75 -17.81 -11.59
C GLY A 226 0.03 -19.11 -11.44
N ARG A 227 0.40 -19.49 -10.20
CA ARG A 227 1.22 -20.68 -9.89
C ARG A 227 0.57 -21.59 -8.88
#